data_AF-A0A359I6I7-F1
#
_entry.id   AF-A0A359I6I7-F1
#
_cell.length_a   1.000
_cell.length_b   1.000
_cell.length_c   1.000
_cell.angle_alpha   90.00
_cell.angle_beta   90.00
_cell.angle_gamma   90.00
#
_symmetry.space_group_name_H-M   'P 1'
#
loop_
_entity.id
_entity.type
_entity.pdbx_description
1 polymer ?
#
loop_
_entity_poly.entity_id
_entity_poly.type
_entity_poly.pdbx_seq_one_letter_code
_entity_poly.pdbx_strand_id
1 'polypeptide(L)'
;IKLMGRSASHIALECALETQPNICLISEEVLAKRMTLDNIVSYICYVIAERAKLGWNFGTVLIPEGLIEFIPSMKTLIAELNEVLVEYADELESLEENEKLEAIHSHLSPVNADLYKMLPKTIALQLSLDRDSHGNVQVSLIETESLLSEMVAKRLAEMAEDGQYSGKFAAQHHFFGYEGRCADPTNFDADYTYALGYNAAMLINAGLTGYMSSVRNLTDSTENWICGGIPITMMMNMERRNGEMKPVIQKALVNLNGRPYLKFASMRETLALNTLYQYPGPIQYFGPAEICDRPSMTLLLEHNKEI
;
A
#
# COMPACT_ATOMS: atom_id res chain seq x y z
N ILE A 1 -6.85 7.15 -5.51
CA ILE A 1 -7.49 6.23 -4.54
C ILE A 1 -6.39 5.61 -3.70
N LYS A 2 -6.32 5.99 -2.42
CA LYS A 2 -5.45 5.35 -1.44
C LYS A 2 -6.14 4.06 -0.97
N LEU A 3 -5.38 2.98 -0.90
CA LEU A 3 -5.84 1.69 -0.42
C LEU A 3 -5.08 1.31 0.83
N MET A 4 -5.79 0.80 1.82
CA MET A 4 -5.16 0.26 3.02
C MET A 4 -4.15 -0.86 2.67
N GLY A 5 -3.06 -0.95 3.42
CA GLY A 5 -1.94 -1.85 3.13
C GLY A 5 -0.63 -1.30 3.68
N ARG A 6 -0.54 -1.13 5.02
CA ARG A 6 0.57 -0.44 5.69
C ARG A 6 1.96 -0.85 5.22
N SER A 7 2.19 -2.15 5.07
CA SER A 7 3.54 -2.68 4.88
C SER A 7 3.75 -3.45 3.58
N ALA A 8 2.73 -3.60 2.74
CA ALA A 8 2.85 -4.34 1.48
C ALA A 8 1.77 -3.91 0.50
N SER A 9 2.04 -4.03 -0.80
CA SER A 9 1.09 -3.60 -1.85
C SER A 9 0.12 -4.69 -2.30
N HIS A 10 -0.07 -5.78 -1.53
CA HIS A 10 -0.92 -6.91 -1.94
C HIS A 10 -2.34 -6.48 -2.31
N ILE A 11 -2.97 -5.62 -1.50
CA ILE A 11 -4.33 -5.11 -1.75
C ILE A 11 -4.35 -4.23 -3.02
N ALA A 12 -3.37 -3.33 -3.16
CA ALA A 12 -3.30 -2.46 -4.34
C ALA A 12 -3.06 -3.25 -5.64
N LEU A 13 -2.24 -4.30 -5.57
CA LEU A 13 -2.00 -5.19 -6.69
C LEU A 13 -3.26 -5.99 -7.05
N GLU A 14 -3.95 -6.57 -6.07
CA GLU A 14 -5.20 -7.29 -6.28
C GLU A 14 -6.26 -6.38 -6.92
N CYS A 15 -6.50 -5.20 -6.36
CA CYS A 15 -7.42 -4.23 -6.94
C CYS A 15 -7.03 -3.83 -8.36
N ALA A 16 -5.73 -3.71 -8.65
CA ALA A 16 -5.27 -3.39 -10.00
C ALA A 16 -5.54 -4.52 -11.01
N LEU A 17 -5.40 -5.78 -10.58
CA LEU A 17 -5.76 -6.94 -11.39
C LEU A 17 -7.26 -7.02 -11.69
N GLU A 18 -8.10 -6.69 -10.69
CA GLU A 18 -9.57 -6.77 -10.80
C GLU A 18 -10.21 -5.56 -11.52
N THR A 19 -9.59 -4.38 -11.49
CA THR A 19 -10.21 -3.13 -12.00
C THR A 19 -9.48 -2.50 -13.18
N GLN A 20 -8.22 -2.89 -13.43
CA GLN A 20 -7.39 -2.37 -14.52
C GLN A 20 -7.30 -0.83 -14.54
N PRO A 21 -6.83 -0.18 -13.45
CA PRO A 21 -6.68 1.26 -13.39
C PRO A 21 -5.60 1.74 -14.37
N ASN A 22 -5.59 3.03 -14.68
CA ASN A 22 -4.51 3.57 -15.53
C ASN A 22 -3.16 3.51 -14.82
N ILE A 23 -3.13 3.75 -13.51
CA ILE A 23 -1.92 3.68 -12.71
C ILE A 23 -2.22 2.89 -11.43
N CYS A 24 -1.35 1.95 -11.10
CA CYS A 24 -1.24 1.39 -9.75
C CYS A 24 0.23 1.41 -9.34
N LEU A 25 0.53 2.02 -8.20
CA LEU A 25 1.87 2.05 -7.64
C LEU A 25 2.10 0.79 -6.78
N ILE A 26 3.25 0.16 -6.96
CA ILE A 26 3.69 -0.98 -6.14
C ILE A 26 4.89 -0.53 -5.31
N SER A 27 4.70 -0.42 -3.99
CA SER A 27 5.70 0.09 -3.06
C SER A 27 7.01 -0.71 -3.11
N GLU A 28 6.92 -2.03 -3.26
CA GLU A 28 8.06 -2.93 -3.41
C GLU A 28 8.88 -2.62 -4.69
N GLU A 29 8.22 -2.27 -5.80
CA GLU A 29 8.90 -1.88 -7.05
C GLU A 29 9.59 -0.52 -6.88
N VAL A 30 8.93 0.43 -6.21
CA VAL A 30 9.48 1.75 -5.89
C VAL A 30 10.77 1.62 -5.09
N LEU A 31 10.78 0.77 -4.06
CA LEU A 31 11.97 0.50 -3.25
C LEU A 31 13.05 -0.21 -4.06
N ALA A 32 12.71 -1.25 -4.82
CA ALA A 32 13.67 -2.03 -5.61
C ALA A 32 14.38 -1.18 -6.67
N LYS A 33 13.66 -0.23 -7.29
CA LYS A 33 14.21 0.72 -8.26
C LYS A 33 14.80 1.99 -7.64
N ARG A 34 14.71 2.13 -6.32
CA ARG A 34 15.14 3.33 -5.56
C ARG A 34 14.54 4.62 -6.12
N MET A 35 13.26 4.58 -6.52
CA MET A 35 12.57 5.72 -7.10
C MET A 35 12.44 6.86 -6.08
N THR A 36 12.59 8.09 -6.56
CA THR A 36 12.31 9.29 -5.76
C THR A 36 10.84 9.69 -5.87
N LEU A 37 10.40 10.59 -4.99
CA LEU A 37 9.07 11.19 -5.08
C LEU A 37 8.88 11.90 -6.42
N ASP A 38 9.91 12.60 -6.92
CA ASP A 38 9.88 13.25 -8.24
C ASP A 38 9.75 12.25 -9.39
N ASN A 39 10.38 11.07 -9.32
CA ASN A 39 10.19 10.04 -10.35
C ASN A 39 8.74 9.55 -10.41
N ILE A 40 8.10 9.36 -9.25
CA ILE A 40 6.70 8.93 -9.16
C ILE A 40 5.78 10.02 -9.73
N VAL A 41 5.98 11.28 -9.31
CA VAL A 41 5.20 12.43 -9.80
C VAL A 41 5.37 12.58 -11.32
N SER A 42 6.60 12.53 -11.82
CA SER A 42 6.90 12.65 -13.25
C SER A 42 6.24 11.54 -14.08
N TYR A 43 6.23 10.30 -13.56
CA TYR A 43 5.52 9.20 -14.22
C TYR A 43 4.01 9.43 -14.31
N ILE A 44 3.39 9.90 -13.22
CA ILE A 44 1.95 10.22 -13.21
C ILE A 44 1.65 11.38 -14.18
N CYS A 45 2.45 12.45 -14.16
CA CYS A 45 2.32 13.58 -15.08
C CYS A 45 2.45 13.15 -16.54
N TYR A 46 3.42 12.27 -16.85
CA TYR A 46 3.60 11.71 -18.19
C TYR A 46 2.34 11.00 -18.68
N VAL A 47 1.78 10.07 -17.89
CA VAL A 47 0.57 9.34 -18.27
C VAL A 47 -0.62 10.30 -18.45
N ILE A 48 -0.80 11.28 -17.55
CA ILE A 48 -1.87 12.28 -17.67
C ILE A 48 -1.71 13.11 -18.96
N ALA A 49 -0.50 13.56 -19.26
CA ALA A 49 -0.23 14.37 -20.44
C ALA A 49 -0.45 13.58 -21.74
N GLU A 50 0.00 12.34 -21.82
CA GLU A 50 -0.24 11.47 -22.98
C GLU A 50 -1.73 11.18 -23.19
N ARG A 51 -2.46 10.90 -22.11
CA ARG A 51 -3.92 10.71 -22.18
C ARG A 51 -4.64 11.99 -22.62
N ALA A 52 -4.20 13.15 -22.16
CA ALA A 52 -4.76 14.44 -22.57
C ALA A 52 -4.58 14.70 -24.07
N LYS A 53 -3.45 14.27 -24.68
CA LYS A 53 -3.25 14.33 -26.15
C LYS A 53 -4.28 13.50 -26.92
N LEU A 54 -4.78 12.42 -26.31
CA LEU A 54 -5.85 11.57 -26.85
C LEU A 54 -7.27 12.13 -26.55
N GLY A 55 -7.37 13.30 -25.91
CA GLY A 55 -8.64 13.89 -25.47
C GLY A 55 -9.16 13.32 -24.15
N TRP A 56 -8.42 12.42 -23.50
CA TRP A 56 -8.81 11.81 -22.23
C TRP A 56 -8.27 12.60 -21.04
N ASN A 57 -9.11 13.48 -20.51
CA ASN A 57 -8.83 14.27 -19.30
C ASN A 57 -9.36 13.58 -18.03
N PHE A 58 -9.27 12.25 -17.97
CA PHE A 58 -9.72 11.44 -16.84
C PHE A 58 -8.86 10.18 -16.70
N GLY A 59 -8.83 9.63 -15.49
CA GLY A 59 -8.18 8.35 -15.20
C GLY A 59 -8.23 8.00 -13.72
N THR A 60 -7.75 6.81 -13.37
CA THR A 60 -7.71 6.28 -12.01
C THR A 60 -6.28 5.92 -11.60
N VAL A 61 -5.93 6.26 -10.35
CA VAL A 61 -4.63 5.98 -9.75
C VAL A 61 -4.86 5.25 -8.42
N LEU A 62 -4.29 4.05 -8.29
CA LEU A 62 -4.26 3.29 -7.04
C LEU A 62 -2.91 3.50 -6.33
N ILE A 63 -2.97 3.82 -5.04
CA ILE A 63 -1.82 4.19 -4.22
C ILE A 63 -1.87 3.35 -2.93
N PRO A 64 -0.88 2.50 -2.64
CA PRO A 64 -0.79 1.84 -1.35
C PRO A 64 -0.54 2.87 -0.24
N GLU A 65 -1.26 2.78 0.89
CA GLU A 65 -1.07 3.74 2.00
C GLU A 65 0.37 3.78 2.51
N GLY A 66 1.05 2.63 2.50
CA GLY A 66 2.43 2.46 2.95
C GLY A 66 3.50 3.02 2.02
N LEU A 67 3.14 3.57 0.85
CA LEU A 67 4.08 3.95 -0.21
C LEU A 67 5.25 4.82 0.27
N ILE A 68 5.00 5.76 1.19
CA ILE A 68 6.01 6.70 1.69
C ILE A 68 7.16 5.97 2.39
N GLU A 69 6.91 4.88 3.12
CA GLU A 69 7.96 4.11 3.80
C GLU A 69 8.89 3.37 2.81
N PHE A 70 8.46 3.21 1.56
CA PHE A 70 9.22 2.54 0.51
C PHE A 70 10.02 3.49 -0.38
N ILE A 71 9.81 4.80 -0.26
CA ILE A 71 10.64 5.82 -0.93
C ILE A 71 11.90 6.03 -0.09
N PRO A 72 13.12 5.73 -0.59
CA PRO A 72 14.32 5.76 0.24
C PRO A 72 14.59 7.10 0.94
N SER A 73 14.39 8.22 0.24
CA SER A 73 14.60 9.55 0.80
C SER A 73 13.60 9.87 1.92
N MET A 74 12.33 9.48 1.75
CA MET A 74 11.29 9.65 2.77
C MET A 74 11.54 8.76 3.98
N LYS A 75 12.03 7.54 3.78
CA LYS A 75 12.40 6.65 4.89
C LYS A 75 13.51 7.23 5.76
N THR A 76 14.55 7.80 5.13
CA THR A 76 15.62 8.48 5.86
C THR A 76 15.12 9.72 6.59
N LEU A 77 14.28 10.53 5.93
CA LEU A 77 13.64 11.69 6.56
C LEU A 77 12.78 11.29 7.77
N ILE A 78 11.95 10.26 7.64
CA ILE A 78 11.10 9.76 8.73
C ILE A 78 11.94 9.26 9.91
N ALA A 79 13.03 8.55 9.63
CA ALA A 79 13.93 8.07 10.67
C ALA A 79 14.59 9.22 11.43
N GLU A 80 15.10 10.23 10.73
CA GLU A 80 15.70 11.42 11.37
C GLU A 80 14.65 12.25 12.11
N LEU A 81 13.45 12.42 11.54
CA LEU A 81 12.33 13.08 12.23
C LEU A 81 11.99 12.36 13.54
N ASN A 82 12.03 11.03 13.59
CA ASN A 82 11.79 10.30 14.83
C ASN A 82 12.82 10.61 15.91
N GLU A 83 14.09 10.74 15.53
CA GLU A 83 15.17 11.08 16.47
C GLU A 83 15.00 12.52 16.98
N VAL A 84 14.76 13.47 16.07
CA VAL A 84 14.54 14.89 16.42
C VAL A 84 13.31 15.07 17.32
N LEU A 85 12.19 14.41 17.01
CA LEU A 85 10.96 14.55 17.81
C LEU A 85 11.11 13.98 19.23
N VAL A 86 11.97 12.97 19.42
CA VAL A 86 12.24 12.39 20.74
C VAL A 86 13.25 13.24 21.51
N GLU A 87 14.30 13.71 20.85
CA GLU A 87 15.37 14.50 21.49
C GLU A 87 14.90 15.90 21.90
N TYR A 88 14.07 16.54 21.07
CA TYR A 88 13.61 17.91 21.26
C TYR A 88 12.13 17.99 21.67
N ALA A 89 11.58 16.92 22.26
CA ALA A 89 10.15 16.83 22.63
C ALA A 89 9.69 18.01 23.50
N ASP A 90 10.45 18.34 24.55
CA ASP A 90 10.11 19.41 25.50
C ASP A 90 10.12 20.81 24.84
N GLU A 91 11.04 21.02 23.88
CA GLU A 91 11.12 22.27 23.12
C GLU A 91 9.93 22.40 22.16
N LEU A 92 9.60 21.33 21.45
CA LEU A 92 8.55 21.30 20.44
C LEU A 92 7.14 21.29 21.02
N GLU A 93 6.94 20.84 22.26
CA GLU A 93 5.60 20.74 22.86
C GLU A 93 4.93 22.13 22.97
N SER A 94 5.73 23.15 23.32
CA SER A 94 5.27 24.51 23.63
C SER A 94 5.13 25.47 22.43
N LEU A 95 5.61 25.08 21.25
CA LEU A 95 5.61 25.93 20.06
C LEU A 95 4.28 25.90 19.29
N GLU A 96 4.00 26.94 18.51
CA GLU A 96 2.89 26.94 17.56
C GLU A 96 3.24 26.14 16.30
N GLU A 97 2.25 25.69 15.53
CA GLU A 97 2.43 24.81 14.36
C GLU A 97 3.52 25.27 13.39
N ASN A 98 3.54 26.54 12.98
CA ASN A 98 4.54 27.05 12.04
C ASN A 98 5.94 27.12 12.67
N GLU A 99 6.03 27.48 13.96
CA GLU A 99 7.30 27.56 14.68
C GLU A 99 7.88 26.15 14.90
N LYS A 100 7.03 25.14 15.15
CA LYS A 100 7.43 23.73 15.19
C LYS A 100 8.07 23.29 13.89
N LEU A 101 7.48 23.63 12.73
CA LEU A 101 8.05 23.27 11.43
C LEU A 101 9.44 23.87 11.22
N GLU A 102 9.63 25.15 11.60
CA GLU A 102 10.91 25.83 11.48
C GLU A 102 11.97 25.27 12.44
N ALA A 103 11.58 25.00 13.69
CA ALA A 103 12.44 24.35 14.68
C ALA A 103 12.89 22.97 14.21
N ILE A 104 11.94 22.11 13.79
CA ILE A 104 12.25 20.78 13.24
C ILE A 104 13.19 20.89 12.05
N HIS A 105 12.91 21.78 11.09
CA HIS A 105 13.77 22.00 9.93
C HIS A 105 15.21 22.36 10.33
N SER A 106 15.40 23.13 11.40
CA SER A 106 16.74 23.54 11.86
C SER A 106 17.58 22.40 12.45
N HIS A 107 16.93 21.34 12.95
CA HIS A 107 17.59 20.16 13.52
C HIS A 107 17.81 19.02 12.52
N LEU A 108 17.24 19.12 11.32
CA LEU A 108 17.44 18.14 10.25
C LEU A 108 18.79 18.32 9.54
N SER A 109 19.35 17.22 9.07
CA SER A 109 20.47 17.24 8.14
C SER A 109 20.14 18.04 6.87
N PRO A 110 21.11 18.71 6.22
CA PRO A 110 20.82 19.58 5.07
C PRO A 110 20.01 18.91 3.95
N VAL A 111 20.29 17.63 3.68
CA VAL A 111 19.59 16.84 2.65
C VAL A 111 18.12 16.62 3.01
N ASN A 112 17.83 16.29 4.27
CA ASN A 112 16.47 16.04 4.72
C ASN A 112 15.71 17.34 5.00
N ALA A 113 16.39 18.42 5.41
CA ALA A 113 15.81 19.75 5.53
C ALA A 113 15.29 20.27 4.19
N ASP A 114 16.08 20.11 3.11
CA ASP A 114 15.66 20.48 1.75
C ASP A 114 14.43 19.67 1.31
N LEU A 115 14.43 18.35 1.55
CA LEU A 115 13.28 17.49 1.24
C LEU A 115 12.05 17.90 2.04
N TYR A 116 12.20 18.15 3.34
CA TYR A 116 11.12 18.56 4.24
C TYR A 116 10.48 19.86 3.78
N LYS A 117 11.30 20.83 3.34
CA LYS A 117 10.84 22.12 2.79
C LYS A 117 10.07 21.99 1.47
N MET A 118 10.34 20.94 0.69
CA MET A 118 9.61 20.67 -0.55
C MET A 118 8.22 20.06 -0.32
N LEU A 119 7.96 19.52 0.86
CA LEU A 119 6.65 18.91 1.17
C LEU A 119 5.58 20.01 1.35
N PRO A 120 4.33 19.73 0.97
CA PRO A 120 3.21 20.55 1.38
C PRO A 120 3.15 20.69 2.90
N LYS A 121 2.83 21.88 3.40
CA LYS A 121 2.80 22.18 4.84
C LYS A 121 1.97 21.14 5.61
N THR A 122 0.77 20.82 5.15
CA THR A 122 -0.11 19.83 5.79
C THR A 122 0.56 18.46 5.96
N ILE A 123 1.32 18.01 4.97
CA ILE A 123 2.03 16.72 5.01
C ILE A 123 3.24 16.80 5.94
N ALA A 124 3.98 17.92 5.91
CA ALA A 124 5.08 18.15 6.83
C ALA A 124 4.62 18.13 8.29
N LEU A 125 3.46 18.74 8.59
CA LEU A 125 2.80 18.64 9.90
C LEU A 125 2.42 17.19 10.21
N GLN A 126 1.72 16.48 9.32
CA GLN A 126 1.29 15.09 9.54
C GLN A 126 2.47 14.15 9.85
N LEU A 127 3.62 14.34 9.20
CA LEU A 127 4.85 13.60 9.48
C LEU A 127 5.45 13.93 10.86
N SER A 128 5.16 15.12 11.37
CA SER A 128 5.59 15.62 12.67
C SER A 128 4.60 15.34 13.82
N LEU A 129 3.43 14.74 13.54
CA LEU A 129 2.41 14.39 14.56
C LEU A 129 2.75 13.10 15.34
N ASP A 130 2.00 12.90 16.43
CA ASP A 130 2.16 11.82 17.41
C ASP A 130 2.36 10.43 16.82
N ARG A 131 3.29 9.69 17.42
CA ARG A 131 3.66 8.32 17.06
C ARG A 131 2.70 7.30 17.67
N ASP A 132 2.62 6.12 17.06
CA ASP A 132 1.93 4.99 17.68
C ASP A 132 2.69 4.48 18.93
N SER A 133 2.07 3.60 19.72
CA SER A 133 2.66 2.99 20.93
C SER A 133 3.96 2.19 20.68
N HIS A 134 4.35 2.03 19.42
CA HIS A 134 5.57 1.35 18.99
C HIS A 134 6.59 2.32 18.36
N GLY A 135 6.38 3.64 18.46
CA GLY A 135 7.28 4.68 17.96
C GLY A 135 7.26 4.88 16.45
N ASN A 136 6.28 4.30 15.74
CA ASN A 136 6.18 4.44 14.29
C ASN A 136 5.29 5.63 13.92
N VAL A 137 5.57 6.23 12.77
CA VAL A 137 4.66 7.19 12.15
C VAL A 137 3.35 6.48 11.80
N GLN A 138 2.23 7.13 12.10
CA GLN A 138 0.92 6.65 11.70
C GLN A 138 0.72 6.88 10.20
N VAL A 139 1.25 5.98 9.36
CA VAL A 139 1.21 6.10 7.89
C VAL A 139 -0.21 6.24 7.33
N SER A 140 -1.21 5.66 8.02
CA SER A 140 -2.62 5.78 7.68
C SER A 140 -3.16 7.21 7.78
N LEU A 141 -2.55 8.04 8.64
CA LEU A 141 -2.90 9.46 8.78
C LEU A 141 -2.23 10.33 7.72
N ILE A 142 -1.20 9.82 7.04
CA ILE A 142 -0.55 10.58 5.98
C ILE A 142 -1.40 10.50 4.73
N GLU A 143 -1.76 11.68 4.22
CA GLU A 143 -2.54 11.81 2.99
C GLU A 143 -1.64 11.71 1.75
N THR A 144 -1.03 10.53 1.54
CA THR A 144 -0.13 10.24 0.42
C THR A 144 -0.75 10.56 -0.95
N GLU A 145 -2.04 10.34 -1.10
CA GLU A 145 -2.83 10.69 -2.28
C GLU A 145 -2.93 12.20 -2.50
N SER A 146 -3.09 12.98 -1.42
CA SER A 146 -3.13 14.43 -1.47
C SER A 146 -1.75 14.98 -1.80
N LEU A 147 -0.71 14.50 -1.11
CA LEU A 147 0.70 14.80 -1.41
C LEU A 147 1.01 14.65 -2.90
N LEU A 148 0.74 13.47 -3.47
CA LEU A 148 1.01 13.19 -4.87
C LEU A 148 0.20 14.09 -5.80
N SER A 149 -1.09 14.31 -5.49
CA SER A 149 -1.95 15.14 -6.34
C SER A 149 -1.53 16.61 -6.39
N GLU A 150 -1.07 17.19 -5.27
CA GLU A 150 -0.60 18.58 -5.22
C GLU A 150 0.70 18.75 -6.01
N MET A 151 1.63 17.80 -5.86
CA MET A 151 2.88 17.81 -6.62
C MET A 151 2.63 17.60 -8.13
N VAL A 152 1.72 16.70 -8.49
CA VAL A 152 1.28 16.50 -9.88
C VAL A 152 0.63 17.76 -10.44
N ALA A 153 -0.25 18.43 -9.69
CA ALA A 153 -0.89 19.67 -10.11
C ALA A 153 0.14 20.76 -10.41
N LYS A 154 1.12 20.94 -9.51
CA LYS A 154 2.21 21.91 -9.69
C LYS A 154 3.03 21.58 -10.94
N ARG A 155 3.46 20.33 -11.11
CA ARG A 155 4.27 19.90 -12.26
C ARG A 155 3.49 20.00 -13.57
N LEU A 156 2.19 19.69 -13.59
CA LEU A 156 1.36 19.86 -14.79
C LEU A 156 1.17 21.33 -15.17
N ALA A 157 1.13 22.25 -14.19
CA ALA A 157 1.10 23.68 -14.47
C ALA A 157 2.42 24.15 -15.13
N GLU A 158 3.57 23.73 -14.58
CA GLU A 158 4.90 23.96 -15.19
C GLU A 158 4.94 23.41 -16.64
N MET A 159 4.48 22.17 -16.84
CA MET A 159 4.40 21.56 -18.18
C MET A 159 3.42 22.28 -19.13
N ALA A 160 2.38 22.95 -18.61
CA ALA A 160 1.46 23.72 -19.42
C ALA A 160 2.10 25.02 -19.91
N GLU A 161 2.89 25.69 -19.07
CA GLU A 161 3.69 26.87 -19.45
C GLU A 161 4.70 26.52 -20.56
N ASP A 162 5.30 25.33 -20.49
CA ASP A 162 6.22 24.80 -21.51
C ASP A 162 5.50 24.26 -22.78
N GLY A 163 4.16 24.31 -22.84
CA GLY A 163 3.37 23.81 -23.96
C GLY A 163 3.32 22.29 -24.09
N GLN A 164 3.75 21.55 -23.06
CA GLN A 164 3.77 20.09 -23.02
C GLN A 164 2.48 19.47 -22.47
N TYR A 165 1.62 20.28 -21.84
CA TYR A 165 0.31 19.87 -21.33
C TYR A 165 -0.79 20.88 -21.71
N SER A 166 -1.88 20.38 -22.30
CA SER A 166 -3.03 21.20 -22.74
C SER A 166 -4.36 20.78 -22.11
N GLY A 167 -4.30 19.83 -21.16
CA GLY A 167 -5.48 19.27 -20.51
C GLY A 167 -5.99 20.10 -19.33
N LYS A 168 -7.05 19.59 -18.70
CA LYS A 168 -7.53 20.10 -17.41
C LYS A 168 -7.30 19.04 -16.34
N PHE A 169 -6.65 19.43 -15.25
CA PHE A 169 -6.41 18.56 -14.11
C PHE A 169 -7.30 18.94 -12.94
N ALA A 170 -8.11 17.99 -12.48
CA ALA A 170 -8.91 18.10 -11.27
C ALA A 170 -8.85 16.75 -10.53
N ALA A 171 -8.24 16.74 -9.35
CA ALA A 171 -8.08 15.53 -8.56
C ALA A 171 -9.28 15.30 -7.63
N GLN A 172 -9.68 14.03 -7.49
CA GLN A 172 -10.60 13.58 -6.46
C GLN A 172 -9.92 12.50 -5.64
N HIS A 173 -9.93 12.67 -4.33
CA HIS A 173 -9.27 11.78 -3.39
C HIS A 173 -10.29 10.84 -2.76
N HIS A 174 -9.89 9.59 -2.62
CA HIS A 174 -10.64 8.56 -1.91
C HIS A 174 -9.64 7.75 -1.10
N PHE A 175 -10.02 7.36 0.11
CA PHE A 175 -9.28 6.40 0.92
C PHE A 175 -10.23 5.28 1.33
N PHE A 176 -10.00 4.09 0.77
CA PHE A 176 -10.78 2.90 1.08
C PHE A 176 -9.96 1.98 1.99
N GLY A 177 -10.53 1.67 3.15
CA GLY A 177 -9.89 0.85 4.18
C GLY A 177 -10.88 0.37 5.23
N TYR A 178 -11.32 1.25 6.13
CA TYR A 178 -12.14 0.87 7.30
C TYR A 178 -13.45 0.19 6.92
N GLU A 179 -14.10 0.65 5.87
CA GLU A 179 -15.35 0.08 5.34
C GLU A 179 -15.20 -1.37 4.85
N GLY A 180 -13.99 -1.81 4.49
CA GLY A 180 -13.73 -3.18 4.05
C GLY A 180 -13.38 -4.15 5.18
N ARG A 181 -13.04 -3.66 6.39
CA ARG A 181 -12.55 -4.53 7.48
C ARG A 181 -13.67 -5.21 8.28
N CYS A 182 -14.88 -4.68 8.22
CA CYS A 182 -16.04 -5.19 8.94
C CYS A 182 -17.24 -5.40 8.01
N ALA A 183 -16.97 -5.60 6.72
CA ALA A 183 -17.97 -6.08 5.77
C ALA A 183 -18.30 -7.56 6.05
N ASP A 184 -19.44 -8.02 5.53
CA ASP A 184 -19.76 -9.44 5.53
C ASP A 184 -18.66 -10.22 4.78
N PRO A 185 -18.16 -11.34 5.34
CA PRO A 185 -17.09 -12.11 4.71
C PRO A 185 -17.60 -12.80 3.44
N THR A 186 -16.76 -12.88 2.40
CA THR A 186 -17.04 -13.70 1.20
C THR A 186 -17.31 -15.16 1.58
N ASN A 187 -17.96 -15.95 0.71
CA ASN A 187 -18.10 -17.39 0.97
C ASN A 187 -16.74 -18.06 1.19
N PHE A 188 -15.73 -17.67 0.39
CA PHE A 188 -14.35 -18.12 0.56
C PHE A 188 -13.81 -17.84 1.97
N ASP A 189 -13.92 -16.60 2.46
CA ASP A 189 -13.43 -16.25 3.80
C ASP A 189 -14.27 -16.88 4.92
N ALA A 190 -15.58 -17.02 4.73
CA ALA A 190 -16.46 -17.68 5.68
C ALA A 190 -16.05 -19.15 5.87
N ASP A 191 -15.85 -19.88 4.77
CA ASP A 191 -15.40 -21.27 4.81
C ASP A 191 -13.97 -21.39 5.33
N TYR A 192 -13.06 -20.53 4.87
CA TYR A 192 -11.65 -20.56 5.27
C TYR A 192 -11.48 -20.28 6.76
N THR A 193 -12.15 -19.27 7.30
CA THR A 193 -12.06 -18.92 8.72
C THR A 193 -12.74 -19.95 9.61
N TYR A 194 -13.87 -20.53 9.17
CA TYR A 194 -14.50 -21.64 9.88
C TYR A 194 -13.57 -22.86 9.94
N ALA A 195 -12.98 -23.25 8.80
CA ALA A 195 -12.03 -24.37 8.73
C ALA A 195 -10.80 -24.13 9.62
N LEU A 196 -10.25 -22.91 9.63
CA LEU A 196 -9.13 -22.54 10.50
C LEU A 196 -9.47 -22.71 11.99
N GLY A 197 -10.64 -22.24 12.41
CA GLY A 197 -11.11 -22.35 13.80
C GLY A 197 -11.32 -23.80 14.23
N TYR A 198 -11.99 -24.59 13.38
CA TYR A 198 -12.23 -26.01 13.65
C TYR A 198 -10.90 -26.80 13.71
N ASN A 199 -10.01 -26.54 12.75
CA ASN A 199 -8.69 -27.17 12.72
C ASN A 199 -7.83 -26.79 13.93
N ALA A 200 -7.91 -25.55 14.43
CA ALA A 200 -7.22 -25.14 15.66
C ALA A 200 -7.68 -25.99 16.87
N ALA A 201 -8.99 -26.25 16.99
CA ALA A 201 -9.51 -27.14 18.03
C ALA A 201 -8.97 -28.58 17.89
N MET A 202 -8.81 -29.08 16.65
CA MET A 202 -8.20 -30.39 16.39
C MET A 202 -6.71 -30.45 16.76
N LEU A 203 -5.94 -29.39 16.47
CA LEU A 203 -4.54 -29.30 16.88
C LEU A 203 -4.40 -29.32 18.42
N ILE A 204 -5.28 -28.61 19.13
CA ILE A 204 -5.34 -28.63 20.60
C ILE A 204 -5.70 -30.02 21.11
N ASN A 205 -6.71 -30.67 20.51
CA ASN A 205 -7.12 -32.03 20.88
C ASN A 205 -5.99 -33.06 20.66
N ALA A 206 -5.12 -32.83 19.67
CA ALA A 206 -3.92 -33.63 19.43
C ALA A 206 -2.74 -33.31 20.38
N GLY A 207 -2.91 -32.37 21.32
CA GLY A 207 -1.89 -32.00 22.31
C GLY A 207 -0.78 -31.10 21.76
N LEU A 208 -0.99 -30.42 20.63
CA LEU A 208 0.02 -29.56 20.00
C LEU A 208 -0.03 -28.12 20.55
N THR A 209 1.13 -27.47 20.63
CA THR A 209 1.27 -26.05 21.05
C THR A 209 2.34 -25.33 20.22
N GLY A 210 2.23 -24.00 20.08
CA GLY A 210 3.15 -23.21 19.27
C GLY A 210 2.98 -23.36 17.75
N TYR A 211 1.82 -23.88 17.30
CA TYR A 211 1.45 -24.02 15.90
C TYR A 211 0.41 -22.99 15.49
N MET A 212 0.54 -22.48 14.27
CA MET A 212 -0.50 -21.72 13.57
C MET A 212 -1.42 -22.72 12.84
N SER A 213 -2.74 -22.56 12.98
CA SER A 213 -3.72 -23.31 12.17
C SER A 213 -3.51 -23.00 10.70
N SER A 214 -3.48 -24.02 9.85
CA SER A 214 -3.22 -23.88 8.42
C SER A 214 -4.23 -24.68 7.62
N VAL A 215 -4.75 -24.08 6.56
CA VAL A 215 -5.52 -24.76 5.50
C VAL A 215 -4.81 -24.47 4.17
N ARG A 216 -4.58 -25.51 3.38
CA ARG A 216 -3.87 -25.46 2.09
C ARG A 216 -4.77 -25.96 0.97
N ASN A 217 -4.31 -25.81 -0.27
CA ASN A 217 -5.07 -26.13 -1.49
C ASN A 217 -6.31 -25.23 -1.65
N LEU A 218 -6.19 -23.95 -1.29
CA LEU A 218 -7.29 -22.98 -1.24
C LEU A 218 -7.85 -22.57 -2.62
N THR A 219 -7.25 -23.01 -3.73
CA THR A 219 -7.79 -22.78 -5.08
C THR A 219 -8.67 -23.92 -5.59
N ASP A 220 -8.84 -24.97 -4.78
CA ASP A 220 -9.73 -26.09 -5.03
C ASP A 220 -11.03 -25.91 -4.25
N SER A 221 -12.01 -26.77 -4.52
CA SER A 221 -13.23 -26.89 -3.73
C SER A 221 -12.91 -27.18 -2.25
N THR A 222 -13.79 -26.72 -1.36
CA THR A 222 -13.62 -26.82 0.10
C THR A 222 -13.44 -28.26 0.60
N GLU A 223 -14.03 -29.24 -0.09
CA GLU A 223 -13.85 -30.67 0.19
C GLU A 223 -12.41 -31.16 0.00
N ASN A 224 -11.64 -30.50 -0.87
CA ASN A 224 -10.25 -30.84 -1.21
C ASN A 224 -9.22 -30.01 -0.43
N TRP A 225 -9.67 -29.20 0.53
CA TRP A 225 -8.77 -28.41 1.37
C TRP A 225 -8.01 -29.28 2.37
N ILE A 226 -6.73 -28.96 2.56
CA ILE A 226 -5.82 -29.75 3.40
C ILE A 226 -5.53 -28.98 4.69
N CYS A 227 -6.10 -29.45 5.79
CA CYS A 227 -5.89 -28.88 7.12
C CYS A 227 -4.57 -29.38 7.77
N GLY A 228 -3.95 -28.56 8.61
CA GLY A 228 -2.73 -28.90 9.33
C GLY A 228 -2.24 -27.79 10.25
N GLY A 229 -1.00 -27.89 10.72
CA GLY A 229 -0.37 -26.89 11.58
C GLY A 229 1.03 -26.50 11.08
N ILE A 230 1.36 -25.22 11.19
CA ILE A 230 2.69 -24.68 10.86
C ILE A 230 3.36 -24.19 12.16
N PRO A 231 4.55 -24.70 12.55
CA PRO A 231 5.27 -24.18 13.72
C PRO A 231 5.56 -22.69 13.58
N ILE A 232 5.19 -21.86 14.55
CA ILE A 232 5.29 -20.39 14.41
C ILE A 232 6.75 -19.93 14.24
N THR A 233 7.69 -20.62 14.88
CA THR A 233 9.11 -20.28 14.87
C THR A 233 9.75 -20.29 13.49
N MET A 234 9.23 -21.06 12.53
CA MET A 234 9.79 -21.10 11.17
C MET A 234 9.52 -19.84 10.35
N MET A 235 8.55 -19.01 10.79
CA MET A 235 8.20 -17.73 10.15
C MET A 235 8.89 -16.53 10.82
N MET A 236 9.68 -16.79 11.87
CA MET A 236 10.31 -15.72 12.65
C MET A 236 11.69 -15.34 12.12
N ASN A 237 12.02 -14.06 12.23
CA ASN A 237 13.35 -13.50 12.07
C ASN A 237 13.69 -12.60 13.27
N MET A 238 14.90 -12.02 13.28
CA MET A 238 15.30 -11.04 14.30
C MET A 238 15.23 -9.63 13.69
N GLU A 239 14.42 -8.74 14.28
CA GLU A 239 14.34 -7.33 13.90
C GLU A 239 14.74 -6.44 15.07
N ARG A 240 15.40 -5.31 14.79
CA ARG A 240 15.72 -4.31 15.83
C ARG A 240 14.52 -3.40 16.07
N ARG A 241 13.99 -3.39 17.29
CA ARG A 241 12.87 -2.52 17.71
C ARG A 241 13.22 -1.85 19.04
N ASN A 242 13.09 -0.52 19.10
CA ASN A 242 13.48 0.30 20.26
C ASN A 242 14.91 0.00 20.75
N GLY A 243 15.86 -0.11 19.81
CA GLY A 243 17.27 -0.37 20.12
C GLY A 243 17.64 -1.83 20.40
N GLU A 244 16.68 -2.73 20.62
CA GLU A 244 16.91 -4.14 20.97
C GLU A 244 16.54 -5.11 19.83
N MET A 245 17.24 -6.24 19.72
CA MET A 245 16.88 -7.31 18.79
C MET A 245 15.73 -8.14 19.36
N LYS A 246 14.59 -8.18 18.67
CA LYS A 246 13.39 -8.92 19.08
C LYS A 246 13.00 -9.95 18.00
N PRO A 247 12.57 -11.17 18.39
CA PRO A 247 12.08 -12.15 17.43
C PRO A 247 10.67 -11.76 16.97
N VAL A 248 10.46 -11.66 15.67
CA VAL A 248 9.18 -11.23 15.07
C VAL A 248 8.88 -12.04 13.82
N ILE A 249 7.60 -12.11 13.42
CA ILE A 249 7.21 -12.75 12.16
C ILE A 249 7.61 -11.84 11.01
N GLN A 250 8.35 -12.39 10.04
CA GLN A 250 8.75 -11.64 8.85
C GLN A 250 7.52 -11.29 8.02
N LYS A 251 7.37 -10.01 7.67
CA LYS A 251 6.29 -9.55 6.78
C LYS A 251 6.53 -10.07 5.36
N ALA A 252 5.54 -10.74 4.79
CA ALA A 252 5.55 -11.14 3.38
C ALA A 252 5.13 -9.95 2.50
N LEU A 253 6.06 -9.46 1.68
CA LEU A 253 5.83 -8.37 0.73
C LEU A 253 5.43 -8.90 -0.65
N VAL A 254 4.99 -8.03 -1.56
CA VAL A 254 4.75 -8.41 -2.96
C VAL A 254 6.05 -8.94 -3.58
N ASN A 255 6.01 -10.16 -4.11
CA ASN A 255 7.13 -10.73 -4.85
C ASN A 255 7.15 -10.17 -6.27
N LEU A 256 8.16 -9.35 -6.60
CA LEU A 256 8.33 -8.74 -7.93
C LEU A 256 8.70 -9.75 -9.04
N ASN A 257 9.03 -10.99 -8.67
CA ASN A 257 9.18 -12.11 -9.61
C ASN A 257 7.97 -13.06 -9.56
N GLY A 258 6.97 -12.74 -8.74
CA GLY A 258 5.74 -13.51 -8.58
C GLY A 258 4.78 -13.28 -9.74
N ARG A 259 3.97 -14.30 -10.05
CA ARG A 259 2.99 -14.26 -11.13
C ARG A 259 1.97 -13.13 -11.02
N PRO A 260 1.43 -12.77 -9.82
CA PRO A 260 0.53 -11.63 -9.68
C PRO A 260 1.14 -10.32 -10.20
N TYR A 261 2.35 -10.00 -9.74
CA TYR A 261 3.04 -8.79 -10.16
C TYR A 261 3.43 -8.84 -11.64
N LEU A 262 3.97 -9.96 -12.12
CA LEU A 262 4.35 -10.11 -13.53
C LEU A 262 3.16 -9.96 -14.48
N LYS A 263 1.98 -10.49 -14.09
CA LYS A 263 0.74 -10.30 -14.84
C LYS A 263 0.36 -8.83 -14.91
N PHE A 264 0.33 -8.12 -13.78
CA PHE A 264 0.08 -6.67 -13.75
C PHE A 264 1.11 -5.88 -14.58
N ALA A 265 2.40 -6.13 -14.38
CA ALA A 265 3.48 -5.47 -15.09
C ALA A 265 3.40 -5.66 -16.62
N SER A 266 2.94 -6.83 -17.08
CA SER A 266 2.78 -7.12 -18.51
C SER A 266 1.69 -6.29 -19.20
N MET A 267 0.71 -5.78 -18.45
CA MET A 267 -0.43 -5.02 -19.00
C MET A 267 -0.40 -3.52 -18.68
N ARG A 268 0.34 -3.08 -17.66
CA ARG A 268 0.24 -1.71 -17.12
C ARG A 268 0.47 -0.59 -18.15
N GLU A 269 1.39 -0.76 -19.10
CA GLU A 269 1.65 0.29 -20.11
C GLU A 269 0.45 0.46 -21.05
N THR A 270 -0.19 -0.66 -21.41
CA THR A 270 -1.45 -0.66 -22.16
C THR A 270 -2.58 -0.03 -21.35
N LEU A 271 -2.69 -0.36 -20.06
CA LEU A 271 -3.73 0.18 -19.17
C LEU A 271 -3.56 1.69 -18.94
N ALA A 272 -2.33 2.16 -18.82
CA ALA A 272 -2.02 3.57 -18.60
C ALA A 272 -2.58 4.45 -19.71
N LEU A 273 -2.37 4.05 -20.97
CA LEU A 273 -2.78 4.87 -22.10
C LEU A 273 -4.21 4.61 -22.55
N ASN A 274 -4.80 3.44 -22.31
CA ASN A 274 -6.14 3.08 -22.80
C ASN A 274 -7.23 3.17 -21.73
N THR A 275 -8.48 2.89 -22.10
CA THR A 275 -9.63 2.77 -21.18
C THR A 275 -10.16 1.34 -21.20
N LEU A 276 -9.49 0.45 -20.46
CA LEU A 276 -9.77 -0.98 -20.39
C LEU A 276 -10.28 -1.41 -19.01
N TYR A 277 -11.01 -0.53 -18.32
CA TYR A 277 -11.47 -0.79 -16.96
C TYR A 277 -12.34 -2.04 -16.88
N GLN A 278 -12.16 -2.78 -15.80
CA GLN A 278 -13.05 -3.85 -15.39
C GLN A 278 -13.94 -3.38 -14.25
N TYR A 279 -15.18 -3.87 -14.24
CA TYR A 279 -16.22 -3.43 -13.32
C TYR A 279 -16.68 -4.62 -12.48
N PRO A 280 -15.89 -5.07 -11.49
CA PRO A 280 -16.33 -6.11 -10.57
C PRO A 280 -17.61 -5.66 -9.87
N GLY A 281 -18.58 -6.57 -9.77
CA GLY A 281 -19.83 -6.33 -9.07
C GLY A 281 -19.69 -6.46 -7.54
N PRO A 282 -20.76 -6.21 -6.78
CA PRO A 282 -20.80 -6.51 -5.35
C PRO A 282 -20.58 -8.00 -5.08
N ILE A 283 -20.06 -8.33 -3.89
CA ILE A 283 -19.94 -9.72 -3.42
C ILE A 283 -21.31 -10.40 -3.51
N GLN A 284 -21.35 -11.58 -4.13
CA GLN A 284 -22.55 -12.41 -4.24
C GLN A 284 -22.44 -13.58 -3.26
N TYR A 285 -23.49 -13.78 -2.45
CA TYR A 285 -23.61 -14.89 -1.50
C TYR A 285 -24.49 -16.03 -2.03
N PHE A 286 -25.26 -15.76 -3.08
CA PHE A 286 -26.24 -16.67 -3.65
C PHE A 286 -26.08 -16.68 -5.16
N GLY A 287 -26.09 -17.88 -5.75
CA GLY A 287 -25.98 -18.05 -7.19
C GLY A 287 -24.97 -19.12 -7.56
N PRO A 288 -24.45 -19.08 -8.80
CA PRO A 288 -23.42 -20.01 -9.26
C PRO A 288 -22.15 -19.94 -8.41
N ALA A 289 -21.58 -21.10 -8.07
CA ALA A 289 -20.36 -21.24 -7.28
C ALA A 289 -19.17 -20.51 -7.92
N GLU A 290 -19.09 -20.50 -9.25
CA GLU A 290 -18.04 -19.78 -10.01
C GLU A 290 -18.01 -18.26 -9.77
N ILE A 291 -19.12 -17.69 -9.26
CA ILE A 291 -19.23 -16.28 -8.90
C ILE A 291 -19.10 -16.10 -7.39
N CYS A 292 -19.82 -16.89 -6.60
CA CYS A 292 -19.95 -16.68 -5.15
C CYS A 292 -18.72 -17.18 -4.37
N ASP A 293 -18.07 -18.23 -4.86
CA ASP A 293 -16.99 -18.95 -4.15
C ASP A 293 -15.61 -18.65 -4.75
N ARG A 294 -15.53 -17.65 -5.64
CA ARG A 294 -14.29 -17.27 -6.34
C ARG A 294 -13.25 -16.71 -5.35
N PRO A 295 -12.02 -17.26 -5.30
CA PRO A 295 -10.93 -16.66 -4.53
C PRO A 295 -10.33 -15.43 -5.24
N SER A 296 -9.42 -14.73 -4.58
CA SER A 296 -8.72 -13.59 -5.16
C SER A 296 -7.90 -13.96 -6.41
N MET A 297 -7.71 -12.98 -7.30
CA MET A 297 -6.88 -13.13 -8.49
C MET A 297 -5.43 -13.49 -8.13
N THR A 298 -4.93 -12.87 -7.07
CA THR A 298 -3.60 -13.14 -6.51
C THR A 298 -3.44 -14.62 -6.17
N LEU A 299 -4.41 -15.21 -5.44
CA LEU A 299 -4.32 -16.62 -5.04
C LEU A 299 -4.34 -17.56 -6.24
N LEU A 300 -5.19 -17.27 -7.24
CA LEU A 300 -5.27 -18.04 -8.50
C LEU A 300 -3.94 -17.98 -9.26
N LEU A 301 -3.37 -16.78 -9.42
CA LEU A 301 -2.11 -16.56 -10.12
C LEU A 301 -0.93 -17.25 -9.46
N GLU A 302 -0.84 -17.22 -8.14
CA GLU A 302 0.22 -17.89 -7.38
C GLU A 302 0.19 -19.43 -7.55
N HIS A 303 -0.99 -19.99 -7.82
CA HIS A 303 -1.21 -21.43 -8.00
C HIS A 303 -1.39 -21.85 -9.46
N ASN A 304 -1.08 -20.98 -10.41
CA ASN A 304 -1.12 -21.26 -11.86
C ASN A 304 -2.52 -21.63 -12.36
N LYS A 305 -3.57 -21.14 -11.71
CA LYS A 305 -4.94 -21.34 -12.15
C LYS A 305 -5.27 -20.32 -13.25
N GLU A 306 -6.16 -20.72 -14.14
CA GLU A 306 -6.70 -19.81 -15.15
C GLU A 306 -7.56 -18.74 -14.47
N ILE A 307 -7.56 -17.57 -15.10
CA ILE A 307 -8.30 -16.36 -14.71
C ILE A 307 -9.47 -16.18 -15.65
#